data_AF-A0A0B7AWN0-F1
#
_entry.id   AF-A0A0B7AWN0-F1
#
_cell.length_a   1.000
_cell.length_b   1.000
_cell.length_c   1.000
_cell.angle_alpha   90.00
_cell.angle_beta   90.00
_cell.angle_gamma   90.00
#
_symmetry.space_group_name_H-M   'P 1'
#
loop_
_entity.id
_entity.type
_entity.pdbx_description
1 polymer ?
#
loop_
_entity_poly.entity_id
_entity_poly.type
_entity_poly.pdbx_seq_one_letter_code
_entity_poly.pdbx_strand_id
1 'polypeptide(L)'
;MASERGSSKKLINKVNECERESCEGLVAVNPGLSLVKGQNVVVRTDASDVVSSGKVVLISGGGSGHEPGHAGYVGKGGLTACACGSVFTSPPPGCIMTAINAVCQQQRGCQVLMIVTNYTGDRLNFGIACERSRLQGHQTEMVVVGEDCALDSVDHSAGRRGLAGTMLIHKIAGAMSEQGKSMNYMVAALNSITARMGTIGLSLSPCSVPGSGPSFTLQSDEMELGLGVHGEAGVQRMKVQSAHDAVKTMMDHMTNPLTSTHIDVKPDDRVALMINNLGGTSVLELNIVAKEAIAYLENRRVQVDRVYCGTFLTSLEMAGVSISVLHIDDAILDYLDYPTSAPAWHSSYLAPGERLRRTPKLVIAFSEEESFSDEGATKLDQESSALVFKAVTSACQKLIDMEKELNDLDTQSGDGDCGSTLKLGAKSILAKLGSASNPTLPVDCPHTLALSLGQITGNVMGGSSGALYNLFFTGAAQELKLTNKDSLGSAVGAGLHAIMRLTHFMLHTRA
;
A
#
# COMPACT_ATOMS: atom_id res chain seq x y z
N MET A 1 -23.63 -23.12 23.37
CA MET A 1 -23.31 -21.67 23.47
C MET A 1 -22.81 -21.17 22.11
N ALA A 2 -23.70 -21.03 21.13
CA ALA A 2 -23.35 -20.70 19.74
C ALA A 2 -23.94 -19.33 19.33
N SER A 3 -23.94 -18.35 20.23
CA SER A 3 -24.72 -17.11 20.06
C SER A 3 -23.99 -15.82 20.42
N GLU A 4 -22.66 -15.73 20.27
CA GLU A 4 -21.93 -14.45 20.42
C GLU A 4 -20.74 -14.29 19.45
N ARG A 5 -20.72 -14.96 18.29
CA ARG A 5 -19.85 -14.49 17.19
C ARG A 5 -20.62 -13.42 16.45
N GLY A 6 -20.46 -12.16 16.84
CA GLY A 6 -21.07 -11.03 16.14
C GLY A 6 -20.83 -11.11 14.63
N SER A 7 -21.85 -10.82 13.83
CA SER A 7 -21.70 -10.80 12.38
C SER A 7 -20.68 -9.74 11.98
N SER A 8 -19.78 -10.10 11.06
CA SER A 8 -18.82 -9.15 10.51
C SER A 8 -19.54 -8.05 9.71
N LYS A 9 -19.06 -6.80 9.84
CA LYS A 9 -19.60 -5.66 9.09
C LYS A 9 -19.14 -5.75 7.64
N LYS A 10 -20.07 -5.84 6.69
CA LYS A 10 -19.80 -5.94 5.25
C LYS A 10 -20.73 -5.02 4.47
N LEU A 11 -20.22 -4.39 3.42
CA LEU A 11 -21.04 -3.66 2.44
C LEU A 11 -21.49 -4.62 1.35
N ILE A 12 -22.55 -5.37 1.63
CA ILE A 12 -23.16 -6.36 0.72
C ILE A 12 -24.68 -6.27 0.83
N ASN A 13 -25.40 -6.60 -0.25
CA ASN A 13 -26.87 -6.67 -0.20
C ASN A 13 -27.34 -7.99 0.43
N LYS A 14 -26.85 -9.12 -0.08
CA LYS A 14 -27.12 -10.47 0.45
C LYS A 14 -25.88 -11.35 0.37
N VAL A 15 -25.71 -12.21 1.38
CA VAL A 15 -24.56 -13.12 1.49
C VAL A 15 -24.44 -14.05 0.28
N ASN A 16 -25.55 -14.64 -0.19
CA ASN A 16 -25.56 -15.63 -1.27
C ASN A 16 -25.57 -15.02 -2.69
N GLU A 17 -25.58 -13.69 -2.81
CA GLU A 17 -25.55 -12.97 -4.09
C GLU A 17 -24.24 -12.17 -4.27
N CYS A 18 -23.41 -12.07 -3.22
CA CYS A 18 -22.29 -11.14 -3.19
C CYS A 18 -21.21 -11.42 -4.23
N GLU A 19 -20.94 -12.68 -4.57
CA GLU A 19 -19.96 -13.03 -5.59
C GLU A 19 -20.43 -12.62 -6.99
N ARG A 20 -21.74 -12.75 -7.24
CA ARG A 20 -22.36 -12.33 -8.50
C ARG A 20 -22.36 -10.81 -8.62
N GLU A 21 -22.80 -10.11 -7.57
CA GLU A 21 -22.82 -8.64 -7.52
C GLU A 21 -21.40 -8.05 -7.66
N SER A 22 -20.39 -8.70 -7.06
CA SER A 22 -18.97 -8.34 -7.24
C SER A 22 -18.54 -8.43 -8.71
N CYS A 23 -18.87 -9.55 -9.38
CA CYS A 23 -18.59 -9.70 -10.81
C CYS A 23 -19.32 -8.65 -11.67
N GLU A 24 -20.58 -8.32 -11.32
CA GLU A 24 -21.37 -7.28 -12.00
C GLU A 24 -20.74 -5.90 -11.84
N GLY A 25 -20.27 -5.56 -10.64
CA GLY A 25 -19.52 -4.32 -10.38
C GLY A 25 -18.21 -4.26 -11.17
N LEU A 26 -17.46 -5.36 -11.21
CA LEU A 26 -16.21 -5.43 -11.97
C LEU A 26 -16.43 -5.14 -13.46
N VAL A 27 -17.42 -5.78 -14.10
CA VAL A 27 -17.69 -5.55 -15.54
C VAL A 27 -18.35 -4.21 -15.81
N ALA A 28 -19.12 -3.66 -14.86
CA ALA A 28 -19.73 -2.34 -15.00
C ALA A 28 -18.69 -1.21 -15.06
N VAL A 29 -17.60 -1.33 -14.30
CA VAL A 29 -16.50 -0.34 -14.31
C VAL A 29 -15.53 -0.57 -15.48
N ASN A 30 -15.49 -1.79 -16.04
CA ASN A 30 -14.50 -2.19 -17.04
C ASN A 30 -15.18 -2.69 -18.33
N PRO A 31 -15.51 -1.81 -19.28
CA PRO A 31 -16.28 -2.17 -20.48
C PRO A 31 -15.55 -3.10 -21.46
N GLY A 32 -14.25 -3.34 -21.26
CA GLY A 32 -13.50 -4.38 -21.97
C GLY A 32 -13.83 -5.80 -21.51
N LEU A 33 -14.62 -5.96 -20.45
CA LEU A 33 -15.04 -7.23 -19.87
C LEU A 33 -16.52 -7.52 -20.11
N SER A 34 -16.89 -8.79 -19.99
CA SER A 34 -18.27 -9.27 -20.06
C SER A 34 -18.50 -10.36 -19.03
N LEU A 35 -19.69 -10.39 -18.46
CA LEU A 35 -20.13 -11.40 -17.50
C LEU A 35 -21.07 -12.37 -18.19
N VAL A 36 -20.75 -13.67 -18.12
CA VAL A 36 -21.61 -14.70 -18.71
C VAL A 36 -22.97 -14.71 -17.99
N LYS A 37 -24.04 -14.75 -18.77
CA LYS A 37 -25.41 -14.69 -18.24
C LYS A 37 -25.68 -15.85 -17.29
N GLY A 38 -26.04 -15.52 -16.05
CA GLY A 38 -26.40 -16.50 -15.01
C GLY A 38 -25.23 -17.34 -14.48
N GLN A 39 -23.98 -16.95 -14.75
CA GLN A 39 -22.78 -17.65 -14.27
C GLN A 39 -21.74 -16.64 -13.77
N ASN A 40 -21.00 -16.97 -12.72
CA ASN A 40 -19.93 -16.12 -12.18
C ASN A 40 -18.65 -16.29 -13.01
N VAL A 41 -18.75 -15.99 -14.30
CA VAL A 41 -17.66 -16.14 -15.27
C VAL A 41 -17.43 -14.81 -15.98
N VAL A 42 -16.23 -14.27 -15.82
CA VAL A 42 -15.81 -13.02 -16.46
C VAL A 42 -14.94 -13.37 -17.67
N VAL A 43 -15.23 -12.76 -18.82
CA VAL A 43 -14.48 -12.94 -20.07
C VAL A 43 -14.08 -11.59 -20.64
N ARG A 44 -12.97 -11.53 -21.36
CA ARG A 44 -12.63 -10.34 -22.16
C ARG A 44 -13.53 -10.27 -23.41
N THR A 45 -13.91 -9.06 -23.79
CA THR A 45 -14.85 -8.81 -24.91
C THR A 45 -14.31 -9.26 -26.27
N ASP A 46 -12.98 -9.28 -26.46
CA ASP A 46 -12.28 -9.73 -27.66
C ASP A 46 -11.80 -11.19 -27.57
N ALA A 47 -12.44 -12.03 -26.72
CA ALA A 47 -12.06 -13.44 -26.56
C ALA A 47 -12.13 -14.25 -27.88
N SER A 48 -13.04 -13.91 -28.79
CA SER A 48 -13.12 -14.51 -30.13
C SER A 48 -11.86 -14.32 -30.96
N ASP A 49 -11.16 -13.19 -30.76
CA ASP A 49 -9.97 -12.84 -31.52
C ASP A 49 -8.77 -13.68 -31.07
N VAL A 50 -8.72 -14.03 -29.78
CA VAL A 50 -7.73 -14.97 -29.22
C VAL A 50 -7.84 -16.31 -29.94
N VAL A 51 -9.05 -16.87 -30.01
CA VAL A 51 -9.29 -18.19 -30.61
C VAL A 51 -9.05 -18.17 -32.13
N SER A 52 -9.63 -17.20 -32.84
CA SER A 52 -9.50 -17.09 -34.30
C SER A 52 -8.06 -16.81 -34.76
N SER A 53 -7.24 -16.17 -33.92
CA SER A 53 -5.80 -15.98 -34.16
C SER A 53 -4.95 -17.21 -33.82
N GLY A 54 -5.55 -18.30 -33.34
CA GLY A 54 -4.85 -19.52 -32.94
C GLY A 54 -4.00 -19.36 -31.67
N LYS A 55 -4.22 -18.30 -30.89
CA LYS A 55 -3.51 -18.07 -29.61
C LYS A 55 -4.05 -19.00 -28.53
N VAL A 56 -3.24 -19.25 -27.50
CA VAL A 56 -3.64 -20.07 -26.36
C VAL A 56 -4.63 -19.30 -25.49
N VAL A 57 -5.81 -19.87 -25.29
CA VAL A 57 -6.83 -19.37 -24.36
C VAL A 57 -6.36 -19.60 -22.94
N LEU A 58 -6.33 -18.55 -22.13
CA LEU A 58 -5.91 -18.61 -20.74
C LEU A 58 -7.11 -18.54 -19.81
N ILE A 59 -7.28 -19.57 -18.99
CA ILE A 59 -8.36 -19.64 -18.00
C ILE A 59 -7.75 -19.78 -16.62
N SER A 60 -8.28 -19.01 -15.67
CA SER A 60 -8.00 -19.21 -14.25
C SER A 60 -9.30 -19.05 -13.46
N GLY A 61 -9.19 -19.02 -12.14
CA GLY A 61 -10.33 -18.95 -11.25
C GLY A 61 -10.00 -19.58 -9.90
N GLY A 62 -10.99 -19.59 -9.03
CA GLY A 62 -10.85 -19.99 -7.64
C GLY A 62 -12.02 -19.47 -6.81
N GLY A 63 -11.93 -19.63 -5.49
CA GLY A 63 -12.89 -18.99 -4.59
C GLY A 63 -12.91 -17.47 -4.74
N SER A 64 -14.08 -16.86 -4.54
CA SER A 64 -14.18 -15.40 -4.43
C SER A 64 -13.61 -14.92 -3.09
N GLY A 65 -13.44 -13.61 -2.93
CA GLY A 65 -12.87 -13.01 -1.71
C GLY A 65 -11.37 -12.76 -1.76
N HIS A 66 -10.77 -12.92 -2.94
CA HIS A 66 -9.36 -12.61 -3.22
C HIS A 66 -9.19 -11.46 -4.21
N GLU A 67 -10.26 -10.70 -4.46
CA GLU A 67 -10.29 -9.64 -5.45
C GLU A 67 -9.14 -8.63 -5.21
N PRO A 68 -8.44 -8.17 -6.26
CA PRO A 68 -8.81 -8.35 -7.67
C PRO A 68 -8.47 -9.71 -8.28
N GLY A 69 -7.76 -10.59 -7.56
CA GLY A 69 -7.48 -11.95 -8.03
C GLY A 69 -8.74 -12.82 -8.07
N HIS A 70 -9.06 -13.56 -9.14
CA HIS A 70 -8.38 -13.61 -10.45
C HIS A 70 -9.07 -12.74 -11.53
N ALA A 71 -10.34 -12.38 -11.34
CA ALA A 71 -11.15 -11.78 -12.41
C ALA A 71 -10.64 -10.41 -12.90
N GLY A 72 -9.97 -9.63 -12.03
CA GLY A 72 -9.32 -8.37 -12.41
C GLY A 72 -8.12 -8.53 -13.34
N TYR A 73 -7.65 -9.77 -13.57
CA TYR A 73 -6.56 -10.08 -14.49
C TYR A 73 -7.05 -10.54 -15.87
N VAL A 74 -8.37 -10.55 -16.11
CA VAL A 74 -8.94 -10.79 -17.44
C VAL A 74 -8.70 -9.57 -18.33
N GLY A 75 -8.16 -9.79 -19.53
CA GLY A 75 -7.83 -8.72 -20.47
C GLY A 75 -6.72 -9.11 -21.46
N LYS A 76 -6.47 -8.26 -22.44
CA LYS A 76 -5.34 -8.41 -23.37
C LYS A 76 -4.02 -8.41 -22.61
N GLY A 77 -3.15 -9.38 -22.86
CA GLY A 77 -1.89 -9.52 -22.11
C GLY A 77 -2.07 -10.08 -20.68
N GLY A 78 -3.27 -10.54 -20.33
CA GLY A 78 -3.60 -11.28 -19.09
C GLY A 78 -4.43 -12.53 -19.40
N LEU A 79 -5.43 -12.83 -18.58
CA LEU A 79 -6.32 -13.98 -18.76
C LEU A 79 -7.37 -13.74 -19.87
N THR A 80 -7.80 -14.81 -20.53
CA THR A 80 -8.94 -14.77 -21.47
C THR A 80 -10.27 -14.84 -20.72
N ALA A 81 -10.35 -15.69 -19.70
CA ALA A 81 -11.53 -15.84 -18.86
C ALA A 81 -11.17 -16.23 -17.42
N CYS A 82 -12.10 -15.95 -16.49
CA CYS A 82 -12.01 -16.30 -15.09
C CYS A 82 -13.32 -16.95 -14.62
N ALA A 83 -13.23 -18.11 -13.97
CA ALA A 83 -14.36 -18.76 -13.29
C ALA A 83 -14.30 -18.47 -11.78
N CYS A 84 -15.29 -17.74 -11.25
CA CYS A 84 -15.35 -17.36 -9.85
C CYS A 84 -16.27 -18.32 -9.08
N GLY A 85 -15.75 -18.96 -8.04
CA GLY A 85 -16.51 -19.79 -7.09
C GLY A 85 -17.16 -18.95 -5.99
N SER A 86 -17.78 -19.62 -5.01
CA SER A 86 -18.23 -18.95 -3.79
C SER A 86 -17.05 -18.43 -2.96
N VAL A 87 -17.29 -17.56 -1.99
CA VAL A 87 -16.22 -17.03 -1.13
C VAL A 87 -15.37 -18.17 -0.52
N PHE A 88 -14.06 -18.14 -0.77
CA PHE A 88 -13.06 -19.14 -0.35
C PHE A 88 -13.36 -20.59 -0.77
N THR A 89 -14.19 -20.79 -1.80
CA THR A 89 -14.56 -22.11 -2.31
C THR A 89 -14.37 -22.19 -3.81
N SER A 90 -13.55 -23.14 -4.26
CA SER A 90 -13.30 -23.43 -5.68
C SER A 90 -14.57 -23.48 -6.53
N PRO A 91 -14.57 -22.93 -7.76
CA PRO A 91 -15.72 -23.02 -8.66
C PRO A 91 -16.00 -24.48 -9.05
N PRO A 92 -17.27 -24.89 -9.16
CA PRO A 92 -17.59 -26.24 -9.61
C PRO A 92 -17.15 -26.45 -11.08
N PRO A 93 -16.90 -27.70 -11.53
CA PRO A 93 -16.42 -27.96 -12.88
C PRO A 93 -17.34 -27.42 -13.97
N GLY A 94 -18.66 -27.36 -13.72
CA GLY A 94 -19.63 -26.77 -14.65
C GLY A 94 -19.42 -25.28 -14.91
N CYS A 95 -19.01 -24.52 -13.88
CA CYS A 95 -18.67 -23.09 -14.02
C CYS A 95 -17.40 -22.93 -14.86
N ILE A 96 -16.37 -23.74 -14.60
CA ILE A 96 -15.11 -23.74 -15.36
C ILE A 96 -15.36 -24.12 -16.83
N MET A 97 -16.17 -25.16 -17.08
CA MET A 97 -16.60 -25.53 -18.43
C MET A 97 -17.38 -24.40 -19.11
N THR A 98 -18.15 -23.61 -18.36
CA THR A 98 -18.84 -22.44 -18.91
C THR A 98 -17.84 -21.37 -19.37
N ALA A 99 -16.75 -21.14 -18.63
CA ALA A 99 -15.67 -20.27 -19.08
C ALA A 99 -15.04 -20.76 -20.40
N ILE A 100 -14.72 -22.06 -20.50
CA ILE A 100 -14.19 -22.67 -21.73
C ILE A 100 -15.17 -22.49 -22.90
N ASN A 101 -16.43 -22.84 -22.71
CA ASN A 101 -17.46 -22.77 -23.75
C ASN A 101 -17.73 -21.33 -24.18
N ALA A 102 -17.67 -20.36 -23.26
CA ALA A 102 -17.90 -18.95 -23.56
C ALA A 102 -16.82 -18.39 -24.50
N VAL A 103 -15.57 -18.82 -24.34
CA VAL A 103 -14.43 -18.34 -25.15
C VAL A 103 -14.21 -19.18 -26.41
N CYS A 104 -14.27 -20.51 -26.30
CA CYS A 104 -14.05 -21.43 -27.43
C CYS A 104 -15.27 -21.54 -28.35
N GLN A 105 -16.46 -21.19 -27.86
CA GLN A 105 -17.73 -21.26 -28.58
C GLN A 105 -17.95 -22.66 -29.21
N GLN A 106 -18.40 -22.72 -30.46
CA GLN A 106 -18.62 -23.96 -31.21
C GLN A 106 -17.35 -24.47 -31.92
N GLN A 107 -16.19 -23.83 -31.71
CA GLN A 107 -14.95 -24.21 -32.39
C GLN A 107 -14.28 -25.41 -31.71
N ARG A 108 -13.94 -26.44 -32.49
CA ARG A 108 -13.15 -27.59 -32.00
C ARG A 108 -11.65 -27.27 -32.06
N GLY A 109 -10.86 -27.96 -31.24
CA GLY A 109 -9.41 -27.87 -31.29
C GLY A 109 -8.81 -26.60 -30.67
N CYS A 110 -9.59 -25.79 -29.95
CA CYS A 110 -9.04 -24.65 -29.20
C CYS A 110 -7.92 -25.11 -28.24
N GLN A 111 -6.85 -24.32 -28.17
CA GLN A 111 -5.76 -24.52 -27.22
C GLN A 111 -6.10 -23.80 -25.91
N VAL A 112 -6.33 -24.54 -24.83
CA VAL A 112 -6.76 -24.02 -23.54
C VAL A 112 -5.73 -24.35 -22.48
N LEU A 113 -5.18 -23.32 -21.84
CA LEU A 113 -4.29 -23.48 -20.70
C LEU A 113 -4.97 -22.96 -19.43
N MET A 114 -5.17 -23.86 -18.47
CA MET A 114 -5.68 -23.54 -17.15
C MET A 114 -4.53 -23.23 -16.20
N ILE A 115 -4.54 -22.05 -15.57
CA ILE A 115 -3.59 -21.67 -14.52
C ILE A 115 -4.32 -21.75 -13.19
N VAL A 116 -3.87 -22.65 -12.31
CA VAL A 116 -4.62 -23.08 -11.13
C VAL A 116 -3.74 -22.91 -9.89
N THR A 117 -4.27 -22.27 -8.84
CA THR A 117 -3.61 -22.20 -7.53
C THR A 117 -3.54 -23.60 -6.90
N ASN A 118 -2.47 -23.91 -6.17
CA ASN A 118 -2.28 -25.24 -5.59
C ASN A 118 -3.11 -25.46 -4.31
N TYR A 119 -4.44 -25.53 -4.48
CA TYR A 119 -5.40 -25.95 -3.46
C TYR A 119 -6.13 -27.20 -3.94
N THR A 120 -6.40 -28.14 -3.03
CA THR A 120 -7.01 -29.44 -3.38
C THR A 120 -8.34 -29.27 -4.13
N GLY A 121 -9.21 -28.36 -3.67
CA GLY A 121 -10.48 -28.07 -4.34
C GLY A 121 -10.28 -27.58 -5.77
N ASP A 122 -9.37 -26.64 -5.97
CA ASP A 122 -9.06 -26.07 -7.28
C ASP A 122 -8.48 -27.12 -8.23
N ARG A 123 -7.48 -27.90 -7.78
CA ARG A 123 -6.90 -28.98 -8.59
C ARG A 123 -7.93 -29.99 -9.06
N LEU A 124 -8.82 -30.42 -8.16
CA LEU A 124 -9.84 -31.41 -8.49
C LEU A 124 -10.87 -30.84 -9.46
N ASN A 125 -11.40 -29.64 -9.19
CA ASN A 125 -12.44 -29.05 -10.03
C ASN A 125 -11.93 -28.66 -11.42
N PHE A 126 -10.75 -28.02 -11.49
CA PHE A 126 -10.10 -27.70 -12.77
C PHE A 126 -9.61 -28.96 -13.49
N GLY A 127 -9.12 -29.97 -12.77
CA GLY A 127 -8.75 -31.27 -13.36
C GLY A 127 -9.93 -31.95 -14.05
N ILE A 128 -11.10 -31.99 -13.39
CA ILE A 128 -12.33 -32.52 -13.99
C ILE A 128 -12.74 -31.70 -15.22
N ALA A 129 -12.63 -30.37 -15.16
CA ALA A 129 -12.93 -29.51 -16.31
C ALA A 129 -11.93 -29.71 -17.46
N CYS A 130 -10.66 -29.94 -17.16
CA CYS A 130 -9.61 -30.25 -18.14
C CYS A 130 -9.95 -31.54 -18.91
N GLU A 131 -10.29 -32.63 -18.21
CA GLU A 131 -10.71 -33.89 -18.83
C GLU A 131 -11.98 -33.72 -19.68
N ARG A 132 -12.98 -32.98 -19.18
CA ARG A 132 -14.20 -32.68 -19.95
C ARG A 132 -13.93 -31.84 -21.20
N SER A 133 -13.02 -30.89 -21.12
CA SER A 133 -12.59 -30.06 -22.25
C SER A 133 -11.87 -30.90 -23.32
N ARG A 134 -11.00 -31.83 -22.91
CA ARG A 134 -10.37 -32.81 -23.81
C ARG A 134 -11.41 -33.69 -24.51
N LEU A 135 -12.43 -34.17 -23.78
CA LEU A 135 -13.54 -34.94 -24.36
C LEU A 135 -14.38 -34.15 -25.37
N GLN A 136 -14.43 -32.82 -25.27
CA GLN A 136 -15.04 -31.94 -26.27
C GLN A 136 -14.15 -31.69 -27.51
N GLY A 137 -12.93 -32.22 -27.52
CA GLY A 137 -11.99 -32.12 -28.63
C GLY A 137 -11.10 -30.87 -28.59
N HIS A 138 -10.94 -30.24 -27.42
CA HIS A 138 -9.96 -29.18 -27.20
C HIS A 138 -8.59 -29.75 -26.82
N GLN A 139 -7.54 -29.00 -27.10
CA GLN A 139 -6.21 -29.26 -26.57
C GLN A 139 -6.08 -28.50 -25.25
N THR A 140 -6.19 -29.22 -24.13
CA THR A 140 -6.29 -28.59 -22.82
C THR A 140 -5.16 -29.06 -21.91
N GLU A 141 -4.45 -28.10 -21.33
CA GLU A 141 -3.37 -28.30 -20.36
C GLU A 141 -3.62 -27.51 -19.08
N MET A 142 -2.95 -27.91 -18.01
CA MET A 142 -3.07 -27.29 -16.69
C MET A 142 -1.69 -27.04 -16.09
N VAL A 143 -1.44 -25.81 -15.64
CA VAL A 143 -0.28 -25.42 -14.84
C VAL A 143 -0.75 -25.10 -13.43
N VAL A 144 -0.14 -25.75 -12.45
CA VAL A 144 -0.43 -25.54 -11.04
C VAL A 144 0.63 -24.63 -10.42
N VAL A 145 0.19 -23.56 -9.77
CA VAL A 145 1.07 -22.57 -9.12
C VAL A 145 1.07 -22.82 -7.62
N GLY A 146 2.24 -23.17 -7.09
CA GLY A 146 2.47 -23.46 -5.67
C GLY A 146 3.78 -22.85 -5.22
N GLU A 147 3.76 -21.57 -4.90
CA GLU A 147 4.95 -20.76 -4.59
C GLU A 147 5.05 -20.36 -3.10
N ASP A 148 4.12 -20.77 -2.25
CA ASP A 148 4.19 -20.46 -0.82
C ASP A 148 5.40 -21.11 -0.13
N CYS A 149 6.17 -20.32 0.62
CA CYS A 149 7.35 -20.72 1.38
C CYS A 149 7.07 -20.87 2.88
N ALA A 150 5.81 -20.80 3.32
CA ALA A 150 5.45 -20.99 4.72
C ALA A 150 5.63 -22.45 5.17
N LEU A 151 4.79 -23.35 4.66
CA LEU A 151 4.73 -24.76 5.05
C LEU A 151 4.57 -25.63 3.79
N ASP A 152 5.15 -26.82 3.82
CA ASP A 152 4.74 -27.91 2.93
C ASP A 152 3.60 -28.70 3.60
N SER A 153 2.81 -29.45 2.83
CA SER A 153 1.75 -30.26 3.46
C SER A 153 2.37 -31.26 4.44
N VAL A 154 1.68 -31.55 5.55
CA VAL A 154 2.21 -32.39 6.64
C VAL A 154 2.64 -33.78 6.14
N ASP A 155 2.03 -34.25 5.06
CA ASP A 155 2.29 -35.50 4.37
C ASP A 155 3.01 -35.33 3.01
N HIS A 156 3.40 -34.11 2.65
CA HIS A 156 3.97 -33.69 1.35
C HIS A 156 3.12 -34.05 0.11
N SER A 157 1.87 -34.48 0.27
CA SER A 157 1.01 -34.93 -0.83
C SER A 157 0.37 -33.78 -1.62
N ALA A 158 0.05 -32.66 -0.97
CA ALA A 158 -0.60 -31.52 -1.60
C ALA A 158 0.39 -30.51 -2.17
N GLY A 159 1.61 -30.42 -1.60
CA GLY A 159 2.64 -29.45 -1.97
C GLY A 159 2.38 -28.03 -1.43
N ARG A 160 3.19 -27.06 -1.89
CA ARG A 160 3.14 -25.63 -1.50
C ARG A 160 1.86 -24.95 -1.99
N ARG A 161 1.20 -24.14 -1.16
CA ARG A 161 0.00 -23.36 -1.54
C ARG A 161 0.30 -22.38 -2.68
N GLY A 162 -0.71 -22.04 -3.49
CA GLY A 162 -0.62 -20.97 -4.49
C GLY A 162 -1.13 -19.65 -3.92
N LEU A 163 -0.33 -18.58 -3.98
CA LEU A 163 -0.65 -17.27 -3.39
C LEU A 163 -0.52 -16.15 -4.43
N ALA A 164 -0.13 -14.94 -4.00
CA ALA A 164 -0.07 -13.72 -4.81
C ALA A 164 0.91 -13.82 -5.99
N GLY A 165 1.92 -14.68 -5.92
CA GLY A 165 2.85 -14.92 -7.02
C GLY A 165 2.16 -15.47 -8.27
N THR A 166 0.99 -16.11 -8.10
CA THR A 166 0.11 -16.51 -9.22
C THR A 166 -0.24 -15.33 -10.15
N MET A 167 -0.29 -14.09 -9.64
CA MET A 167 -0.58 -12.92 -10.47
C MET A 167 0.56 -12.60 -11.45
N LEU A 168 1.81 -12.83 -11.04
CA LEU A 168 2.98 -12.75 -11.94
C LEU A 168 2.88 -13.80 -13.04
N ILE A 169 2.43 -15.01 -12.71
CA ILE A 169 2.21 -16.09 -13.69
C ILE A 169 1.11 -15.72 -14.69
N HIS A 170 0.00 -15.12 -14.23
CA HIS A 170 -1.05 -14.62 -15.13
C HIS A 170 -0.52 -13.59 -16.11
N LYS A 171 0.31 -12.66 -15.64
CA LYS A 171 0.93 -11.64 -16.47
C LYS A 171 1.88 -12.22 -17.52
N ILE A 172 2.75 -13.15 -17.09
CA ILE A 172 3.73 -13.78 -17.96
C ILE A 172 3.03 -14.65 -19.01
N ALA A 173 2.08 -15.49 -18.59
CA ALA A 173 1.31 -16.33 -19.50
C ALA A 173 0.52 -15.50 -20.50
N GLY A 174 -0.11 -14.41 -20.06
CA GLY A 174 -0.83 -13.47 -20.92
C GLY A 174 0.07 -12.89 -22.00
N ALA A 175 1.27 -12.44 -21.65
CA ALA A 175 2.26 -11.95 -22.61
C ALA A 175 2.70 -13.05 -23.60
N MET A 176 2.97 -14.26 -23.12
CA MET A 176 3.34 -15.40 -23.97
C MET A 176 2.22 -15.76 -24.97
N SER A 177 0.96 -15.78 -24.53
CA SER A 177 -0.19 -16.04 -25.42
C SER A 177 -0.35 -14.94 -26.47
N GLU A 178 -0.23 -13.67 -26.07
CA GLU A 178 -0.33 -12.56 -27.02
C GLU A 178 0.80 -12.54 -28.06
N GLN A 179 1.98 -13.03 -27.69
CA GLN A 179 3.11 -13.24 -28.60
C GLN A 179 3.02 -14.53 -29.43
N GLY A 180 1.93 -15.31 -29.30
CA GLY A 180 1.71 -16.52 -30.09
C GLY A 180 2.64 -17.69 -29.73
N LYS A 181 3.13 -17.77 -28.50
CA LYS A 181 3.92 -18.92 -28.03
C LYS A 181 3.05 -20.19 -28.04
N SER A 182 3.67 -21.33 -28.34
CA SER A 182 2.95 -22.61 -28.36
C SER A 182 2.61 -23.10 -26.95
N MET A 183 1.50 -23.84 -26.82
CA MET A 183 1.03 -24.35 -25.53
C MET A 183 2.10 -25.20 -24.80
N ASN A 184 2.80 -26.07 -25.53
CA ASN A 184 3.88 -26.91 -24.96
C ASN A 184 5.03 -26.07 -24.38
N TYR A 185 5.44 -25.01 -25.10
CA TYR A 185 6.47 -24.11 -24.60
C TYR A 185 5.98 -23.35 -23.36
N MET A 186 4.74 -22.84 -23.38
CA MET A 186 4.16 -22.12 -22.26
C MET A 186 4.09 -23.01 -21.00
N VAL A 187 3.61 -24.24 -21.10
CA VAL A 187 3.54 -25.17 -19.96
C VAL A 187 4.93 -25.40 -19.36
N ALA A 188 5.93 -25.71 -20.20
CA ALA A 188 7.31 -25.93 -19.74
C ALA A 188 7.91 -24.67 -19.09
N ALA A 189 7.75 -23.51 -19.73
CA ALA A 189 8.28 -22.24 -19.25
C ALA A 189 7.61 -21.81 -17.93
N LEU A 190 6.28 -21.87 -17.83
CA LEU A 190 5.56 -21.46 -16.62
C LEU A 190 5.88 -22.37 -15.43
N ASN A 191 5.99 -23.69 -15.64
CA ASN A 191 6.44 -24.60 -14.57
C ASN A 191 7.87 -24.26 -14.09
N SER A 192 8.79 -23.95 -15.01
CA SER A 192 10.15 -23.53 -14.68
C SER A 192 10.22 -22.16 -13.98
N ILE A 193 9.36 -21.21 -14.36
CA ILE A 193 9.27 -19.88 -13.75
C ILE A 193 8.70 -20.00 -12.33
N THR A 194 7.61 -20.74 -12.14
CA THR A 194 7.01 -20.98 -10.82
C THR A 194 8.00 -21.60 -9.83
N ALA A 195 8.83 -22.55 -10.28
CA ALA A 195 9.84 -23.17 -9.43
C ALA A 195 10.93 -22.21 -8.92
N ARG A 196 11.09 -21.04 -9.57
CA ARG A 196 12.05 -19.99 -9.20
C ARG A 196 11.40 -18.84 -8.42
N MET A 197 10.22 -19.09 -7.85
CA MET A 197 9.44 -18.11 -7.11
C MET A 197 9.16 -18.59 -5.68
N GLY A 198 9.23 -17.65 -4.75
CA GLY A 198 8.82 -17.84 -3.36
C GLY A 198 7.89 -16.72 -2.93
N THR A 199 6.84 -17.06 -2.20
CA THR A 199 5.94 -16.11 -1.54
C THR A 199 5.82 -16.46 -0.07
N ILE A 200 5.79 -15.47 0.82
CA ILE A 200 5.43 -15.67 2.22
C ILE A 200 4.50 -14.57 2.71
N GLY A 201 3.48 -14.95 3.47
CA GLY A 201 2.50 -14.03 4.07
C GLY A 201 2.83 -13.68 5.52
N LEU A 202 2.26 -12.58 6.01
CA LEU A 202 2.24 -12.20 7.42
C LEU A 202 0.91 -11.49 7.71
N SER A 203 0.17 -11.99 8.70
CA SER A 203 -1.16 -11.49 9.06
C SER A 203 -1.13 -10.77 10.40
N LEU A 204 -1.79 -9.61 10.49
CA LEU A 204 -2.00 -8.81 11.70
C LEU A 204 -3.42 -8.99 12.26
N SER A 205 -4.39 -9.36 11.42
CA SER A 205 -5.76 -9.63 11.84
C SER A 205 -6.39 -10.74 10.99
N PRO A 206 -7.44 -11.42 11.48
CA PRO A 206 -8.25 -12.30 10.64
C PRO A 206 -9.15 -11.52 9.67
N CYS A 207 -9.57 -12.18 8.60
CA CYS A 207 -10.72 -11.75 7.81
C CYS A 207 -12.02 -12.42 8.29
N SER A 208 -13.14 -12.00 7.73
CA SER A 208 -14.44 -12.63 7.99
C SER A 208 -15.16 -12.95 6.68
N VAL A 209 -15.54 -14.21 6.48
CA VAL A 209 -16.41 -14.59 5.37
C VAL A 209 -17.78 -13.93 5.56
N PRO A 210 -18.42 -13.36 4.51
CA PRO A 210 -19.77 -12.80 4.60
C PRO A 210 -20.76 -13.72 5.32
N GLY A 211 -21.50 -13.17 6.29
CA GLY A 211 -22.44 -13.94 7.11
C GLY A 211 -21.81 -14.80 8.20
N SER A 212 -20.48 -14.80 8.33
CA SER A 212 -19.72 -15.53 9.34
C SER A 212 -18.94 -14.57 10.26
N GLY A 213 -18.45 -15.12 11.38
CA GLY A 213 -17.48 -14.44 12.24
C GLY A 213 -16.04 -14.53 11.70
N PRO A 214 -15.05 -14.09 12.49
CA PRO A 214 -13.63 -14.15 12.13
C PRO A 214 -13.18 -15.58 11.77
N SER A 215 -12.32 -15.69 10.75
CA SER A 215 -11.78 -16.96 10.25
C SER A 215 -10.87 -17.67 11.27
N PHE A 216 -10.15 -16.89 12.07
CA PHE A 216 -9.35 -17.35 13.22
C PHE A 216 -9.28 -16.25 14.29
N THR A 217 -8.56 -16.53 15.38
CA THR A 217 -8.29 -15.56 16.46
C THR A 217 -6.79 -15.29 16.61
N LEU A 218 -6.44 -14.02 16.74
CA LEU A 218 -5.13 -13.52 17.18
C LEU A 218 -5.35 -12.54 18.34
N GLN A 219 -4.42 -12.52 19.29
CA GLN A 219 -4.42 -11.47 20.32
C GLN A 219 -4.06 -10.11 19.71
N SER A 220 -4.38 -9.02 20.40
CA SER A 220 -4.14 -7.65 19.92
C SER A 220 -2.66 -7.31 19.70
N ASP A 221 -1.75 -8.07 20.32
CA ASP A 221 -0.31 -7.90 20.20
C ASP A 221 0.36 -9.06 19.44
N GLU A 222 -0.42 -9.87 18.72
CA GLU A 222 0.06 -10.99 17.92
C GLU A 222 -0.03 -10.74 16.41
N MET A 223 0.86 -11.40 15.68
CA MET A 223 0.86 -11.56 14.23
C MET A 223 1.18 -13.00 13.86
N GLU A 224 0.78 -13.46 12.67
CA GLU A 224 0.99 -14.85 12.22
C GLU A 224 1.76 -14.91 10.90
N LEU A 225 2.94 -15.54 10.93
CA LEU A 225 3.80 -15.74 9.78
C LEU A 225 3.31 -16.92 8.94
N GLY A 226 3.24 -16.73 7.63
CA GLY A 226 2.95 -17.78 6.66
C GLY A 226 1.49 -18.22 6.64
N LEU A 227 0.56 -17.40 7.11
CA LEU A 227 -0.86 -17.68 7.05
C LEU A 227 -1.36 -17.73 5.59
N GLY A 228 -2.24 -18.69 5.28
CA GLY A 228 -2.81 -18.85 3.94
C GLY A 228 -3.94 -17.88 3.63
N VAL A 229 -4.28 -17.68 2.36
CA VAL A 229 -5.30 -16.70 1.93
C VAL A 229 -6.72 -17.06 2.34
N HIS A 230 -7.01 -18.26 2.85
CA HIS A 230 -8.33 -18.63 3.38
C HIS A 230 -8.35 -18.67 4.92
N GLY A 231 -7.29 -18.19 5.59
CA GLY A 231 -7.18 -18.26 7.06
C GLY A 231 -6.55 -19.56 7.57
N GLU A 232 -5.91 -20.36 6.70
CA GLU A 232 -5.22 -21.57 7.12
C GLU A 232 -4.00 -21.24 7.97
N ALA A 233 -3.78 -22.04 9.02
CA ALA A 233 -2.68 -21.84 9.96
C ALA A 233 -1.33 -21.65 9.25
N GLY A 234 -0.57 -20.70 9.75
CA GLY A 234 0.77 -20.41 9.27
C GLY A 234 1.86 -21.20 9.99
N VAL A 235 3.09 -20.76 9.80
CA VAL A 235 4.30 -21.30 10.42
C VAL A 235 4.27 -21.09 11.93
N GLN A 236 3.97 -19.86 12.34
CA GLN A 236 4.14 -19.45 13.73
C GLN A 236 3.35 -18.18 14.04
N ARG A 237 2.73 -18.16 15.22
CA ARG A 237 2.24 -16.94 15.88
C ARG A 237 3.33 -16.31 16.72
N MET A 238 3.45 -14.99 16.65
CA MET A 238 4.49 -14.23 17.33
C MET A 238 3.97 -12.86 17.74
N LYS A 239 4.71 -12.17 18.63
CA LYS A 239 4.38 -10.79 18.98
C LYS A 239 4.58 -9.87 17.77
N VAL A 240 3.75 -8.82 17.68
CA VAL A 240 3.92 -7.77 16.67
C VAL A 240 5.33 -7.19 16.76
N GLN A 241 6.02 -7.11 15.63
CA GLN A 241 7.37 -6.58 15.50
C GLN A 241 7.37 -5.24 14.78
N SER A 242 8.53 -4.56 14.76
CA SER A 242 8.76 -3.47 13.82
C SER A 242 8.65 -3.98 12.38
N ALA A 243 8.29 -3.13 11.42
CA ALA A 243 8.22 -3.52 10.01
C ALA A 243 9.58 -4.04 9.48
N HIS A 244 10.69 -3.48 9.97
CA HIS A 244 12.05 -3.95 9.65
C HIS A 244 12.25 -5.42 10.05
N ASP A 245 11.95 -5.74 11.31
CA ASP A 245 12.13 -7.09 11.86
C ASP A 245 11.13 -8.09 11.27
N ALA A 246 9.89 -7.65 11.02
CA ALA A 246 8.86 -8.47 10.40
C ALA A 246 9.25 -8.89 8.98
N VAL A 247 9.68 -7.93 8.14
CA VAL A 247 10.17 -8.21 6.78
C VAL A 247 11.41 -9.08 6.82
N LYS A 248 12.36 -8.81 7.73
CA LYS A 248 13.52 -9.67 7.91
C LYS A 248 13.11 -11.11 8.25
N THR A 249 12.16 -11.30 9.16
CA THR A 249 11.64 -12.61 9.56
C THR A 249 11.00 -13.34 8.38
N MET A 250 10.16 -12.66 7.59
CA MET A 250 9.56 -13.21 6.37
C MET A 250 10.62 -13.68 5.37
N MET A 251 11.57 -12.79 5.04
CA MET A 251 12.58 -13.05 4.02
C MET A 251 13.59 -14.11 4.48
N ASP A 252 14.00 -14.08 5.76
CA ASP A 252 14.90 -15.10 6.32
C ASP A 252 14.21 -16.48 6.30
N HIS A 253 12.93 -16.60 6.66
CA HIS A 253 12.21 -17.88 6.57
C HIS A 253 12.16 -18.41 5.14
N MET A 254 11.80 -17.54 4.18
CA MET A 254 11.70 -17.88 2.76
C MET A 254 13.04 -18.26 2.11
N THR A 255 14.15 -17.75 2.62
CA THR A 255 15.50 -17.98 2.04
C THR A 255 16.39 -18.89 2.88
N ASN A 256 15.91 -19.38 4.03
CA ASN A 256 16.68 -20.27 4.90
C ASN A 256 16.73 -21.69 4.30
N PRO A 257 17.93 -22.25 4.00
CA PRO A 257 18.07 -23.61 3.46
C PRO A 257 17.52 -24.72 4.36
N LEU A 258 17.27 -24.43 5.65
CA LEU A 258 16.65 -25.36 6.60
C LEU A 258 15.12 -25.44 6.45
N THR A 259 14.50 -24.46 5.78
CA THR A 259 13.07 -24.49 5.47
C THR A 259 12.85 -25.37 4.24
N SER A 260 11.98 -26.38 4.31
CA SER A 260 11.77 -27.32 3.19
C SER A 260 11.25 -26.68 1.89
N THR A 261 10.62 -25.51 2.00
CA THR A 261 9.99 -24.76 0.92
C THR A 261 10.80 -23.52 0.49
N HIS A 262 12.06 -23.41 0.92
CA HIS A 262 12.90 -22.25 0.64
C HIS A 262 13.16 -22.03 -0.85
N ILE A 263 13.53 -20.78 -1.17
CA ILE A 263 14.17 -20.43 -2.43
C ILE A 263 15.60 -19.94 -2.18
N ASP A 264 16.50 -20.30 -3.07
CA ASP A 264 17.85 -19.76 -3.08
C ASP A 264 17.82 -18.31 -3.60
N VAL A 265 18.35 -17.36 -2.83
CA VAL A 265 18.57 -15.97 -3.27
C VAL A 265 20.00 -15.58 -2.94
N LYS A 266 20.80 -15.35 -3.98
CA LYS A 266 22.26 -15.18 -3.91
C LYS A 266 22.65 -13.76 -4.35
N PRO A 267 23.83 -13.27 -3.93
CA PRO A 267 24.40 -12.04 -4.48
C PRO A 267 24.42 -12.08 -6.02
N ASP A 268 24.15 -10.93 -6.64
CA ASP A 268 24.10 -10.70 -8.08
C ASP A 268 22.90 -11.34 -8.82
N ASP A 269 22.01 -12.06 -8.11
CA ASP A 269 20.73 -12.50 -8.67
C ASP A 269 19.86 -11.29 -9.05
N ARG A 270 19.06 -11.46 -10.10
CA ARG A 270 18.08 -10.46 -10.58
C ARG A 270 16.68 -10.93 -10.22
N VAL A 271 15.88 -10.07 -9.59
CA VAL A 271 14.55 -10.42 -9.11
C VAL A 271 13.48 -9.37 -9.46
N ALA A 272 12.25 -9.86 -9.64
CA ALA A 272 11.04 -9.07 -9.51
C ALA A 272 10.44 -9.29 -8.12
N LEU A 273 10.10 -8.20 -7.45
CA LEU A 273 9.54 -8.18 -6.10
C LEU A 273 8.07 -7.75 -6.15
N MET A 274 7.19 -8.50 -5.49
CA MET A 274 5.80 -8.12 -5.27
C MET A 274 5.53 -7.99 -3.77
N ILE A 275 5.03 -6.82 -3.36
CA ILE A 275 4.50 -6.55 -2.02
C ILE A 275 2.99 -6.46 -2.19
N ASN A 276 2.29 -7.50 -1.73
CA ASN A 276 0.86 -7.66 -1.87
C ASN A 276 0.14 -7.36 -0.56
N ASN A 277 -0.93 -6.56 -0.66
CA ASN A 277 -1.88 -6.30 0.43
C ASN A 277 -2.89 -7.45 0.54
N LEU A 278 -3.05 -8.00 1.75
CA LEU A 278 -4.08 -9.01 2.02
C LEU A 278 -5.48 -8.41 2.19
N GLY A 279 -5.60 -7.08 2.16
CA GLY A 279 -6.86 -6.34 2.00
C GLY A 279 -7.02 -5.21 3.01
N GLY A 280 -6.65 -5.45 4.26
CA GLY A 280 -6.85 -4.53 5.39
C GLY A 280 -5.65 -3.64 5.75
N THR A 281 -4.52 -3.74 5.04
CA THR A 281 -3.31 -2.94 5.34
C THR A 281 -3.32 -1.60 4.62
N SER A 282 -2.92 -0.53 5.31
CA SER A 282 -2.90 0.82 4.73
C SER A 282 -1.79 1.00 3.70
N VAL A 283 -1.96 1.95 2.77
CA VAL A 283 -0.90 2.31 1.81
C VAL A 283 0.36 2.85 2.50
N LEU A 284 0.19 3.50 3.66
CA LEU A 284 1.31 3.96 4.50
C LEU A 284 2.16 2.76 4.92
N GLU A 285 1.54 1.71 5.46
CA GLU A 285 2.24 0.49 5.89
C GLU A 285 2.85 -0.26 4.71
N LEU A 286 2.15 -0.37 3.56
CA LEU A 286 2.71 -0.99 2.35
C LEU A 286 3.99 -0.29 1.88
N ASN A 287 4.03 1.05 1.93
CA ASN A 287 5.23 1.80 1.56
C ASN A 287 6.41 1.52 2.52
N ILE A 288 6.13 1.35 3.82
CA ILE A 288 7.15 0.97 4.80
C ILE A 288 7.66 -0.45 4.50
N VAL A 289 6.77 -1.42 4.30
CA VAL A 289 7.14 -2.81 3.97
C VAL A 289 7.95 -2.88 2.67
N ALA A 290 7.55 -2.13 1.63
CA ALA A 290 8.28 -2.06 0.37
C ALA A 290 9.70 -1.50 0.56
N LYS A 291 9.86 -0.42 1.34
CA LYS A 291 11.17 0.13 1.70
C LYS A 291 12.04 -0.94 2.36
N GLU A 292 11.53 -1.62 3.38
CA GLU A 292 12.29 -2.63 4.13
C GLU A 292 12.64 -3.86 3.27
N ALA A 293 11.72 -4.34 2.43
CA ALA A 293 11.94 -5.51 1.56
C ALA A 293 12.98 -5.24 0.47
N ILE A 294 12.91 -4.06 -0.16
CA ILE A 294 13.92 -3.61 -1.12
C ILE A 294 15.29 -3.52 -0.44
N ALA A 295 15.37 -2.84 0.71
CA ALA A 295 16.62 -2.68 1.44
C ALA A 295 17.22 -4.03 1.86
N TYR A 296 16.38 -4.99 2.30
CA TYR A 296 16.81 -6.33 2.66
C TYR A 296 17.53 -7.05 1.50
N LEU A 297 17.00 -6.96 0.28
CA LEU A 297 17.56 -7.57 -0.93
C LEU A 297 18.82 -6.83 -1.42
N GLU A 298 18.77 -5.50 -1.50
CA GLU A 298 19.90 -4.68 -1.95
C GLU A 298 21.12 -4.80 -1.01
N ASN A 299 20.90 -4.89 0.31
CA ASN A 299 21.97 -5.14 1.28
C ASN A 299 22.65 -6.51 1.10
N ARG A 300 21.99 -7.46 0.44
CA ARG A 300 22.55 -8.77 0.04
C ARG A 300 23.14 -8.77 -1.37
N ARG A 301 23.21 -7.61 -2.02
CA ARG A 301 23.65 -7.42 -3.42
C ARG A 301 22.75 -8.11 -4.44
N VAL A 302 21.47 -8.28 -4.12
CA VAL A 302 20.47 -8.76 -5.10
C VAL A 302 19.96 -7.56 -5.89
N GLN A 303 19.86 -7.70 -7.21
CA GLN A 303 19.35 -6.68 -8.11
C GLN A 303 17.83 -6.76 -8.22
N VAL A 304 17.12 -5.75 -7.70
CA VAL A 304 15.66 -5.67 -7.78
C VAL A 304 15.27 -4.84 -9.00
N ASP A 305 15.06 -5.49 -10.15
CA ASP A 305 14.78 -4.79 -11.40
C ASP A 305 13.33 -4.31 -11.51
N ARG A 306 12.40 -5.01 -10.86
CA ARG A 306 10.96 -4.69 -10.84
C ARG A 306 10.39 -4.77 -9.44
N VAL A 307 9.54 -3.80 -9.13
CA VAL A 307 8.77 -3.79 -7.88
C VAL A 307 7.30 -3.53 -8.21
N TYR A 308 6.44 -4.37 -7.65
CA TYR A 308 4.99 -4.24 -7.64
C TYR A 308 4.55 -4.07 -6.19
N CYS A 309 3.84 -2.99 -5.86
CA CYS A 309 3.38 -2.74 -4.50
C CYS A 309 1.92 -2.30 -4.55
N GLY A 310 1.03 -3.03 -3.87
CA GLY A 310 -0.41 -2.78 -3.94
C GLY A 310 -1.23 -4.01 -3.61
N THR A 311 -2.48 -4.02 -4.08
CA THR A 311 -3.45 -5.08 -3.79
C THR A 311 -3.61 -5.98 -5.02
N PHE A 312 -3.04 -7.19 -4.96
CA PHE A 312 -2.99 -8.12 -6.10
C PHE A 312 -3.84 -9.38 -5.88
N LEU A 313 -3.76 -9.97 -4.69
CA LEU A 313 -4.53 -11.13 -4.24
C LEU A 313 -4.84 -10.97 -2.75
N THR A 314 -6.09 -10.66 -2.41
CA THR A 314 -6.50 -10.39 -1.04
C THR A 314 -6.91 -11.66 -0.28
N SER A 315 -7.22 -11.49 0.99
CA SER A 315 -8.06 -12.37 1.80
C SER A 315 -9.12 -11.48 2.45
N LEU A 316 -10.09 -11.02 1.65
CA LEU A 316 -11.12 -10.07 2.06
C LEU A 316 -10.51 -8.82 2.76
N GLU A 317 -10.84 -8.58 4.03
CA GLU A 317 -10.36 -7.45 4.84
C GLU A 317 -9.16 -7.77 5.74
N MET A 318 -8.50 -8.92 5.54
CA MET A 318 -7.35 -9.34 6.35
C MET A 318 -6.27 -8.24 6.36
N ALA A 319 -5.94 -7.70 7.53
CA ALA A 319 -4.78 -6.83 7.66
C ALA A 319 -3.53 -7.71 7.65
N GLY A 320 -2.65 -7.48 6.70
CA GLY A 320 -1.44 -8.24 6.49
C GLY A 320 -0.87 -8.03 5.09
N VAL A 321 0.31 -8.58 4.87
CA VAL A 321 1.04 -8.48 3.60
C VAL A 321 1.57 -9.83 3.18
N SER A 322 1.79 -10.01 1.88
CA SER A 322 2.66 -11.07 1.38
C SER A 322 3.76 -10.51 0.50
N ILE A 323 4.94 -11.14 0.55
CA ILE A 323 6.10 -10.78 -0.25
C ILE A 323 6.38 -11.94 -1.19
N SER A 324 6.37 -11.69 -2.50
CA SER A 324 6.81 -12.64 -3.53
C SER A 324 8.12 -12.19 -4.17
N VAL A 325 9.08 -13.10 -4.26
CA VAL A 325 10.36 -12.92 -4.95
C VAL A 325 10.41 -13.90 -6.11
N LEU A 326 10.50 -13.36 -7.32
CA LEU A 326 10.65 -14.15 -8.55
C LEU A 326 12.02 -13.86 -9.17
N HIS A 327 12.83 -14.89 -9.38
CA HIS A 327 14.04 -14.75 -10.19
C HIS A 327 13.70 -14.45 -11.64
N ILE A 328 14.39 -13.48 -12.22
CA ILE A 328 14.13 -13.01 -13.57
C ILE A 328 15.39 -13.01 -14.42
N ASP A 329 15.17 -13.21 -15.71
CA ASP A 329 16.10 -12.92 -16.79
C ASP A 329 15.44 -11.89 -17.72
N ASP A 330 16.12 -11.48 -18.79
CA ASP A 330 15.58 -10.49 -19.72
C ASP A 330 14.28 -10.96 -20.40
N ALA A 331 14.11 -12.27 -20.62
CA ALA A 331 12.89 -12.79 -21.24
C ALA A 331 11.70 -12.71 -20.29
N ILE A 332 11.88 -13.07 -19.01
CA ILE A 332 10.85 -12.91 -17.98
C ILE A 332 10.52 -11.44 -17.78
N LEU A 333 11.54 -10.57 -17.76
CA LEU A 333 11.36 -9.13 -17.65
C LEU A 333 10.50 -8.58 -18.81
N ASP A 334 10.78 -9.00 -20.05
CA ASP A 334 9.99 -8.60 -21.22
C ASP A 334 8.53 -9.07 -21.13
N TYR A 335 8.27 -10.27 -20.59
CA TYR A 335 6.90 -10.73 -20.35
C TYR A 335 6.20 -9.93 -19.26
N LEU A 336 6.89 -9.57 -18.18
CA LEU A 336 6.35 -8.72 -17.12
C LEU A 336 6.03 -7.31 -17.63
N ASP A 337 6.89 -6.74 -18.49
CA ASP A 337 6.74 -5.41 -19.08
C ASP A 337 5.76 -5.35 -20.25
N TYR A 338 5.37 -6.51 -20.81
CA TYR A 338 4.47 -6.55 -21.96
C TYR A 338 3.15 -5.80 -21.65
N PRO A 339 2.63 -4.94 -22.55
CA PRO A 339 1.41 -4.19 -22.28
C PRO A 339 0.21 -5.08 -21.99
N THR A 340 -0.64 -4.66 -21.06
CA THR A 340 -1.88 -5.37 -20.72
C THR A 340 -3.05 -4.40 -20.53
N SER A 341 -4.25 -4.85 -20.88
CA SER A 341 -5.51 -4.14 -20.61
C SER A 341 -6.25 -4.73 -19.40
N ALA A 342 -5.65 -5.67 -18.68
CA ALA A 342 -6.24 -6.24 -17.49
C ALA A 342 -6.34 -5.18 -16.38
N PRO A 343 -7.54 -4.91 -15.83
CA PRO A 343 -7.77 -3.72 -15.01
C PRO A 343 -7.01 -3.71 -13.68
N ALA A 344 -6.60 -4.87 -13.17
CA ALA A 344 -5.90 -4.97 -11.89
C ALA A 344 -4.37 -5.05 -12.02
N TRP A 345 -3.81 -5.11 -13.23
CA TRP A 345 -2.36 -5.13 -13.40
C TRP A 345 -1.77 -3.73 -13.36
N HIS A 346 -1.06 -3.41 -12.29
CA HIS A 346 -0.37 -2.14 -12.13
C HIS A 346 1.08 -2.29 -12.61
N SER A 347 1.46 -1.55 -13.64
CA SER A 347 2.84 -1.54 -14.13
C SER A 347 3.77 -0.86 -13.12
N SER A 348 5.01 -1.34 -13.02
CA SER A 348 6.03 -0.69 -12.20
C SER A 348 6.32 0.71 -12.77
N TYR A 349 6.36 1.73 -11.91
CA TYR A 349 6.70 3.08 -12.33
C TYR A 349 8.22 3.23 -12.39
N LEU A 350 8.76 3.40 -13.60
CA LEU A 350 10.17 3.66 -13.86
C LEU A 350 10.36 5.08 -14.38
N ALA A 351 11.57 5.63 -14.18
CA ALA A 351 11.92 6.91 -14.77
C ALA A 351 11.87 6.81 -16.32
N PRO A 352 11.48 7.88 -17.03
CA PRO A 352 11.44 7.89 -18.48
C PRO A 352 12.77 7.42 -19.11
N GLY A 353 12.70 6.44 -19.98
CA GLY A 353 13.87 5.87 -20.67
C GLY A 353 14.68 4.86 -19.85
N GLU A 354 14.34 4.61 -18.59
CA GLU A 354 14.99 3.57 -17.78
C GLU A 354 14.27 2.23 -17.93
N ARG A 355 15.03 1.18 -18.27
CA ARG A 355 14.54 -0.20 -18.29
C ARG A 355 14.62 -0.87 -16.92
N LEU A 356 15.50 -0.44 -16.03
CA LEU A 356 15.72 -1.10 -14.73
C LEU A 356 15.41 -0.13 -13.59
N ARG A 357 14.84 -0.64 -12.50
CA ARG A 357 14.66 0.15 -11.28
C ARG A 357 16.02 0.55 -10.70
N ARG A 358 16.08 1.75 -10.14
CA ARG A 358 17.18 2.23 -9.29
C ARG A 358 16.65 2.85 -8.01
N THR A 359 17.38 2.72 -6.91
CA THR A 359 17.05 3.41 -5.66
C THR A 359 17.11 4.92 -5.86
N PRO A 360 16.00 5.67 -5.63
CA PRO A 360 15.99 7.11 -5.84
C PRO A 360 16.99 7.82 -4.93
N LYS A 361 17.66 8.85 -5.46
CA LYS A 361 18.50 9.74 -4.64
C LYS A 361 17.60 10.70 -3.85
N LEU A 362 17.92 10.91 -2.58
CA LEU A 362 17.27 11.95 -1.78
C LEU A 362 17.59 13.32 -2.39
N VAL A 363 16.54 14.11 -2.62
CA VAL A 363 16.68 15.49 -3.09
C VAL A 363 16.92 16.37 -1.87
N ILE A 364 18.04 17.11 -1.88
CA ILE A 364 18.31 18.13 -0.88
C ILE A 364 17.47 19.35 -1.24
N ALA A 365 16.51 19.71 -0.38
CA ALA A 365 15.76 20.94 -0.54
C ALA A 365 16.73 22.13 -0.39
N PHE A 366 16.68 23.07 -1.32
CA PHE A 366 17.40 24.33 -1.18
C PHE A 366 16.68 25.16 -0.11
N SER A 367 17.35 25.43 1.00
CA SER A 367 16.87 26.34 2.04
C SER A 367 17.66 27.64 1.96
N GLU A 368 17.09 28.67 1.35
CA GLU A 368 17.53 30.03 1.66
C GLU A 368 17.10 30.32 3.09
N GLU A 369 18.04 30.67 3.96
CA GLU A 369 17.68 31.31 5.23
C GLU A 369 17.04 32.65 4.87
N GLU A 370 15.71 32.77 5.01
CA GLU A 370 15.06 34.06 4.77
C GLU A 370 15.66 35.07 5.75
N SER A 371 16.35 36.07 5.20
CA SER A 371 16.87 37.20 5.96
C SER A 371 15.86 38.34 5.85
N PHE A 372 15.43 38.85 6.99
CA PHE A 372 14.52 39.98 7.05
C PHE A 372 15.33 41.28 7.13
N SER A 373 14.95 42.28 6.35
CA SER A 373 15.66 43.56 6.29
C SER A 373 15.23 44.50 7.41
N ASP A 374 16.21 45.09 8.09
CA ASP A 374 16.01 46.17 9.06
C ASP A 374 15.81 47.54 8.38
N GLU A 375 15.83 47.61 7.05
CA GLU A 375 15.85 48.87 6.31
C GLU A 375 14.59 49.72 6.57
N GLY A 376 14.83 50.91 7.10
CA GLY A 376 13.78 51.87 7.47
C GLY A 376 13.00 51.48 8.72
N ALA A 377 13.43 50.46 9.48
CA ALA A 377 12.82 50.08 10.73
C ALA A 377 13.41 50.86 11.93
N THR A 378 12.59 51.19 12.92
CA THR A 378 13.05 51.81 14.17
C THR A 378 13.92 50.82 14.97
N LYS A 379 15.09 51.29 15.39
CA LYS A 379 15.95 50.60 16.36
C LYS A 379 15.69 51.10 17.77
N LEU A 380 15.56 50.17 18.70
CA LEU A 380 15.39 50.43 20.11
C LEU A 380 16.73 50.78 20.78
N ASP A 381 16.68 51.53 21.87
CA ASP A 381 17.84 51.69 22.74
C ASP A 381 18.16 50.40 23.50
N GLN A 382 19.31 50.39 24.18
CA GLN A 382 19.80 49.20 24.87
C GLN A 382 18.88 48.77 26.03
N GLU A 383 18.29 49.72 26.75
CA GLU A 383 17.39 49.43 27.87
C GLU A 383 16.10 48.77 27.39
N SER A 384 15.49 49.32 26.33
CA SER A 384 14.29 48.79 25.70
C SER A 384 14.54 47.43 25.06
N SER A 385 15.70 47.26 24.39
CA SER A 385 16.11 45.97 23.81
C SER A 385 16.27 44.89 24.88
N ALA A 386 16.84 45.24 26.04
CA ALA A 386 16.97 44.32 27.17
C ALA A 386 15.60 43.91 27.75
N LEU A 387 14.63 44.84 27.78
CA LEU A 387 13.26 44.54 28.17
C LEU A 387 12.57 43.59 27.18
N VAL A 388 12.75 43.80 25.88
CA VAL A 388 12.24 42.89 24.83
C VAL A 388 12.83 41.49 24.98
N PHE A 389 14.15 41.38 25.15
CA PHE A 389 14.82 40.10 25.39
C PHE A 389 14.21 39.37 26.59
N LYS A 390 14.03 40.09 27.71
CA LYS A 390 13.44 39.54 28.94
C LYS A 390 11.99 39.12 28.73
N ALA A 391 11.20 39.89 27.99
CA ALA A 391 9.79 39.59 27.71
C ALA A 391 9.66 38.31 26.87
N VAL A 392 10.41 38.19 25.78
CA VAL A 392 10.42 36.98 24.93
C VAL A 392 10.87 35.77 25.75
N THR A 393 11.93 35.91 26.54
CA THR A 393 12.45 34.84 27.40
C THR A 393 11.39 34.36 28.39
N SER A 394 10.73 35.31 29.08
CA SER A 394 9.71 35.01 30.08
C SER A 394 8.47 34.36 29.48
N ALA A 395 8.01 34.82 28.31
CA ALA A 395 6.87 34.23 27.61
C ALA A 395 7.18 32.79 27.18
N CYS A 396 8.35 32.55 26.59
CA CYS A 396 8.76 31.22 26.17
C CYS A 396 8.91 30.26 27.35
N GLN A 397 9.56 30.69 28.44
CA GLN A 397 9.70 29.85 29.64
C GLN A 397 8.34 29.49 30.21
N LYS A 398 7.41 30.45 30.27
CA LYS A 398 6.05 30.19 30.77
C LYS A 398 5.31 29.17 29.91
N LEU A 399 5.42 29.25 28.58
CA LEU A 399 4.82 28.27 27.67
C LEU A 399 5.42 26.87 27.86
N ILE A 400 6.73 26.76 28.09
CA ILE A 400 7.39 25.48 28.38
C ILE A 400 6.86 24.88 29.68
N ASP A 401 6.72 25.70 30.72
CA ASP A 401 6.24 25.25 32.04
C ASP A 401 4.76 24.83 32.01
N MET A 402 3.98 25.37 31.07
CA MET A 402 2.54 25.09 30.91
C MET A 402 2.22 23.89 30.02
N GLU A 403 3.21 23.19 29.46
CA GLU A 403 3.01 22.06 28.53
C GLU A 403 1.94 21.07 29.01
N LYS A 404 2.09 20.55 30.23
CA LYS A 404 1.16 19.54 30.75
C LYS A 404 -0.26 20.09 30.90
N GLU A 405 -0.38 21.29 31.46
CA GLU A 405 -1.69 21.93 31.69
C GLU A 405 -2.42 22.19 30.36
N LEU A 406 -1.69 22.68 29.35
CA LEU A 406 -2.25 22.96 28.03
C LEU A 406 -2.65 21.67 27.29
N ASN A 407 -1.86 20.60 27.38
CA ASN A 407 -2.25 19.30 26.82
C ASN A 407 -3.46 18.70 27.55
N ASP A 408 -3.53 18.82 28.88
CA ASP A 408 -4.67 18.33 29.68
C ASP A 408 -5.97 19.08 29.31
N LEU A 409 -5.89 20.40 29.05
CA LEU A 409 -7.03 21.20 28.57
C LEU A 409 -7.42 20.81 27.15
N ASP A 410 -6.45 20.69 26.26
CA ASP A 410 -6.65 20.37 24.85
C ASP A 410 -7.26 18.97 24.65
N THR A 411 -6.83 17.98 25.44
CA THR A 411 -7.36 16.59 25.40
C THR A 411 -8.88 16.52 25.59
N GLN A 412 -9.52 17.51 26.22
CA GLN A 412 -10.96 17.51 26.44
C GLN A 412 -11.77 17.70 25.15
N SER A 413 -11.19 18.33 24.12
CA SER A 413 -11.91 18.65 22.87
C SER A 413 -11.07 18.69 21.60
N GLY A 414 -9.76 18.51 21.72
CA GLY A 414 -8.75 18.43 20.66
C GLY A 414 -7.97 17.13 20.73
N ASP A 415 -6.75 17.14 20.21
CA ASP A 415 -5.86 15.98 20.12
C ASP A 415 -4.84 15.87 21.28
N GLY A 416 -4.84 16.86 22.18
CA GLY A 416 -4.05 16.81 23.41
C GLY A 416 -2.58 17.15 23.20
N ASP A 417 -2.26 17.88 22.14
CA ASP A 417 -0.88 18.22 21.76
C ASP A 417 -0.54 19.71 21.84
N CYS A 418 -1.51 20.58 22.12
CA CYS A 418 -1.33 22.04 22.10
C CYS A 418 -0.14 22.53 22.94
N GLY A 419 -0.01 22.03 24.17
CA GLY A 419 1.11 22.34 25.06
C GLY A 419 2.45 21.84 24.54
N SER A 420 2.49 20.62 23.99
CA SER A 420 3.68 20.05 23.36
C SER A 420 4.14 20.89 22.17
N THR A 421 3.19 21.31 21.32
CA THR A 421 3.43 22.15 20.14
C THR A 421 3.96 23.53 20.54
N LEU A 422 3.34 24.19 21.53
CA LEU A 422 3.78 25.49 22.04
C LEU A 422 5.15 25.44 22.71
N LYS A 423 5.43 24.38 23.48
CA LYS A 423 6.75 24.13 24.08
C LYS A 423 7.83 23.98 23.03
N LEU A 424 7.55 23.27 21.93
CA LEU A 424 8.50 23.12 20.81
C LEU A 424 8.83 24.47 20.17
N GLY A 425 7.82 25.30 19.91
CA GLY A 425 8.00 26.68 19.43
C GLY A 425 8.83 27.52 20.40
N ALA A 426 8.45 27.54 21.68
CA ALA A 426 9.12 28.30 22.72
C ALA A 426 10.59 27.90 22.91
N LYS A 427 10.89 26.58 22.93
CA LYS A 427 12.28 26.09 22.98
C LYS A 427 13.09 26.52 21.76
N SER A 428 12.50 26.47 20.58
CA SER A 428 13.16 26.87 19.33
C SER A 428 13.46 28.37 19.30
N ILE A 429 12.53 29.20 19.79
CA ILE A 429 12.74 30.64 19.96
C ILE A 429 13.88 30.90 20.95
N LEU A 430 13.85 30.29 22.15
CA LEU A 430 14.91 30.48 23.15
C LEU A 430 16.28 30.04 22.64
N ALA A 431 16.35 28.91 21.93
CA ALA A 431 17.59 28.41 21.34
C ALA A 431 18.18 29.40 20.31
N LYS A 432 17.32 30.03 19.50
CA LYS A 432 17.73 31.05 18.53
C LYS A 432 17.92 32.45 19.14
N LEU A 433 17.30 32.77 20.26
CA LEU A 433 17.37 34.08 20.90
C LEU A 433 18.79 34.40 21.40
N GLY A 434 19.56 33.39 21.81
CA GLY A 434 20.93 33.56 22.32
C GLY A 434 20.97 34.02 23.78
N SER A 435 22.01 34.75 24.17
CA SER A 435 22.18 35.24 25.55
C SER A 435 21.80 36.72 25.67
N ALA A 436 21.49 37.17 26.89
CA ALA A 436 21.17 38.58 27.13
C ALA A 436 22.31 39.55 26.78
N SER A 437 23.56 39.07 26.86
CA SER A 437 24.76 39.84 26.50
C SER A 437 25.08 39.82 25.01
N ASN A 438 24.58 38.84 24.26
CA ASN A 438 24.75 38.72 22.82
C ASN A 438 23.55 38.01 22.17
N PRO A 439 22.41 38.71 22.01
CA PRO A 439 21.22 38.13 21.38
C PRO A 439 21.49 37.83 19.90
N THR A 440 21.09 36.66 19.44
CA THR A 440 21.21 36.27 18.02
C THR A 440 19.96 36.67 17.23
N LEU A 441 18.81 36.83 17.90
CA LEU A 441 17.63 37.46 17.30
C LEU A 441 17.69 39.00 17.45
N PRO A 442 17.14 39.77 16.50
CA PRO A 442 17.24 41.23 16.46
C PRO A 442 16.29 41.90 17.48
N VAL A 443 16.57 41.72 18.78
CA VAL A 443 15.75 42.28 19.88
C VAL A 443 15.73 43.81 19.92
N ASP A 444 16.66 44.45 19.20
CA ASP A 444 16.73 45.88 18.98
C ASP A 444 15.79 46.36 17.84
N CYS A 445 15.24 45.46 17.04
CA CYS A 445 14.34 45.77 15.93
C CYS A 445 13.04 44.96 16.03
N PRO A 446 11.97 45.53 16.63
CA PRO A 446 10.69 44.86 16.81
C PRO A 446 10.07 44.31 15.52
N HIS A 447 10.23 45.02 14.39
CA HIS A 447 9.79 44.58 13.06
C HIS A 447 10.41 43.24 12.66
N THR A 448 11.74 43.20 12.62
CA THR A 448 12.51 42.04 12.20
C THR A 448 12.39 40.91 13.21
N LEU A 449 12.33 41.23 14.51
CA LEU A 449 12.08 40.24 15.56
C LEU A 449 10.73 39.56 15.35
N ALA A 450 9.66 40.30 15.07
CA ALA A 450 8.36 39.72 14.81
C ALA A 450 8.41 38.78 13.60
N LEU A 451 9.02 39.19 12.48
CA LEU A 451 9.19 38.31 11.32
C LEU A 451 9.99 37.04 11.66
N SER A 452 11.09 37.16 12.41
CA SER A 452 11.86 36.00 12.88
C SER A 452 11.05 35.07 13.79
N LEU A 453 10.26 35.60 14.72
CA LEU A 453 9.38 34.79 15.57
C LEU A 453 8.29 34.08 14.76
N GLY A 454 7.71 34.78 13.78
CA GLY A 454 6.73 34.20 12.86
C GLY A 454 7.32 33.05 12.04
N GLN A 455 8.51 33.25 11.49
CA GLN A 455 9.24 32.21 10.74
C GLN A 455 9.59 31.01 11.61
N ILE A 456 10.12 31.24 12.83
CA ILE A 456 10.48 30.15 13.75
C ILE A 456 9.24 29.33 14.09
N THR A 457 8.16 29.99 14.52
CA THR A 457 6.91 29.31 14.89
C THR A 457 6.30 28.57 13.70
N GLY A 458 6.26 29.20 12.52
CA GLY A 458 5.75 28.57 11.30
C GLY A 458 6.54 27.35 10.82
N ASN A 459 7.84 27.28 11.12
CA ASN A 459 8.69 26.16 10.68
C ASN A 459 8.71 24.98 11.66
N VAL A 460 8.56 25.22 12.97
CA VAL A 460 8.75 24.19 14.00
C VAL A 460 7.46 23.77 14.67
N MET A 461 6.41 24.60 14.63
CA MET A 461 5.10 24.25 15.17
C MET A 461 4.22 23.73 14.04
N GLY A 462 3.76 22.48 14.16
CA GLY A 462 2.81 21.90 13.22
C GLY A 462 1.38 22.42 13.43
N GLY A 463 0.49 22.00 12.53
CA GLY A 463 -0.96 22.22 12.67
C GLY A 463 -1.39 23.69 12.61
N SER A 464 -2.60 23.96 13.12
CA SER A 464 -3.17 25.31 13.15
C SER A 464 -2.35 26.26 14.04
N SER A 465 -1.81 25.77 15.16
CA SER A 465 -1.00 26.58 16.08
C SER A 465 0.17 27.26 15.38
N GLY A 466 1.00 26.54 14.63
CA GLY A 466 2.12 27.15 13.90
C GLY A 466 1.68 28.21 12.88
N ALA A 467 0.61 27.92 12.13
CA ALA A 467 0.05 28.88 11.19
C ALA A 467 -0.49 30.15 11.89
N LEU A 468 -1.17 30.00 13.02
CA LEU A 468 -1.75 31.12 13.78
C LEU A 468 -0.67 32.05 14.33
N TYR A 469 0.36 31.51 14.99
CA TYR A 469 1.45 32.33 15.54
C TYR A 469 2.29 32.96 14.42
N ASN A 470 2.56 32.25 13.32
CA ASN A 470 3.23 32.82 12.17
C ASN A 470 2.45 34.01 11.58
N LEU A 471 1.14 33.83 11.35
CA LEU A 471 0.27 34.90 10.87
C LEU A 471 0.19 36.07 11.84
N PHE A 472 0.11 35.81 13.14
CA PHE A 472 0.08 36.84 14.17
C PHE A 472 1.33 37.71 14.11
N PHE A 473 2.50 37.09 14.18
CA PHE A 473 3.76 37.83 14.19
C PHE A 473 4.06 38.51 12.85
N THR A 474 3.76 37.86 11.72
CA THR A 474 3.91 38.44 10.38
C THR A 474 2.97 39.63 10.19
N GLY A 475 1.72 39.52 10.64
CA GLY A 475 0.74 40.63 10.61
C GLY A 475 1.13 41.79 11.52
N ALA A 476 1.69 41.48 12.70
CA ALA A 476 2.16 42.46 13.67
C ALA A 476 3.41 43.22 13.18
N ALA A 477 4.28 42.57 12.40
CA ALA A 477 5.58 43.11 12.00
C ALA A 477 5.46 44.47 11.29
N GLN A 478 4.46 44.68 10.43
CA GLN A 478 4.32 45.92 9.67
C GLN A 478 4.09 47.14 10.58
N GLU A 479 3.27 47.00 11.61
CA GLU A 479 2.98 48.06 12.59
C GLU A 479 4.19 48.34 13.51
N LEU A 480 5.13 47.40 13.58
CA LEU A 480 6.37 47.52 14.33
C LEU A 480 7.52 48.15 13.52
N LYS A 481 7.31 48.46 12.23
CA LYS A 481 8.35 49.07 11.40
C LYS A 481 8.73 50.48 11.89
N LEU A 482 7.75 51.30 12.25
CA LEU A 482 7.98 52.62 12.85
C LEU A 482 7.43 52.60 14.29
N THR A 483 8.31 52.37 15.25
CA THR A 483 7.90 52.14 16.65
C THR A 483 7.71 53.45 17.42
N ASN A 484 6.56 53.60 18.07
CA ASN A 484 6.23 54.63 19.06
C ASN A 484 5.47 54.00 20.26
N LYS A 485 4.95 54.81 21.18
CA LYS A 485 4.28 54.31 22.40
C LYS A 485 3.00 53.48 22.15
N ASP A 486 2.32 53.70 21.02
CA ASP A 486 1.06 53.01 20.67
C ASP A 486 1.28 51.81 19.74
N SER A 487 2.48 51.65 19.16
CA SER A 487 2.77 50.64 18.13
C SER A 487 2.51 49.21 18.56
N LEU A 488 2.71 48.87 19.84
CA LEU A 488 2.46 47.50 20.33
C LEU A 488 0.97 47.13 20.28
N GLY A 489 0.09 48.07 20.62
CA GLY A 489 -1.37 47.86 20.56
C GLY A 489 -1.84 47.67 19.11
N SER A 490 -1.38 48.52 18.20
CA SER A 490 -1.64 48.40 16.76
C SER A 490 -1.10 47.09 16.18
N ALA A 491 0.10 46.68 16.58
CA ALA A 491 0.72 45.42 16.14
C ALA A 491 -0.06 44.19 16.61
N VAL A 492 -0.51 44.15 17.86
CA VAL A 492 -1.39 43.08 18.36
C VAL A 492 -2.70 43.06 17.58
N GLY A 493 -3.30 44.22 17.33
CA GLY A 493 -4.52 44.34 16.52
C GLY A 493 -4.33 43.82 15.09
N ALA A 494 -3.23 44.19 14.43
CA ALA A 494 -2.89 43.74 13.08
C ALA A 494 -2.62 42.24 13.02
N GLY A 495 -1.91 41.68 14.00
CA GLY A 495 -1.68 40.23 14.12
C GLY A 495 -2.99 39.45 14.32
N LEU A 496 -3.89 39.94 15.18
CA LEU A 496 -5.21 39.35 15.37
C LEU A 496 -6.06 39.44 14.10
N HIS A 497 -6.08 40.60 13.42
CA HIS A 497 -6.78 40.74 12.15
C HIS A 497 -6.24 39.80 11.07
N ALA A 498 -4.92 39.58 11.01
CA ALA A 498 -4.31 38.63 10.09
C ALA A 498 -4.79 37.19 10.35
N ILE A 499 -4.90 36.78 11.62
CA ILE A 499 -5.53 35.51 12.01
C ILE A 499 -7.00 35.47 11.59
N MET A 500 -7.80 36.48 11.99
CA MET A 500 -9.25 36.49 11.79
C MET A 500 -9.63 36.45 10.31
N ARG A 501 -8.85 37.12 9.45
CA ARG A 501 -9.05 37.13 7.99
C ARG A 501 -9.01 35.72 7.39
N LEU A 502 -8.18 34.82 7.92
CA LEU A 502 -7.95 33.49 7.36
C LEU A 502 -8.69 32.37 8.10
N THR A 503 -9.05 32.61 9.37
CA THR A 503 -9.73 31.60 10.19
C THR A 503 -11.25 31.76 10.22
N HIS A 504 -11.77 32.88 9.72
CA HIS A 504 -13.17 33.31 9.93
C HIS A 504 -13.58 33.38 11.41
N PHE A 505 -12.62 33.32 12.33
CA PHE A 505 -12.85 33.44 13.74
C PHE A 505 -13.25 34.89 14.03
N MET A 506 -14.42 35.08 14.64
CA MET A 506 -14.84 36.38 15.14
C MET A 506 -14.63 36.43 16.64
N LEU A 507 -13.92 37.46 17.12
CA LEU A 507 -13.95 37.82 18.53
C LEU A 507 -15.38 38.28 18.84
N HIS A 508 -16.20 37.37 19.35
CA HIS A 508 -17.44 37.75 20.00
C HIS A 508 -17.05 38.50 21.27
N THR A 509 -17.03 39.82 21.22
CA THR A 509 -17.12 40.64 22.43
C THR A 509 -18.45 40.26 23.06
N ARG A 510 -18.43 39.47 24.14
CA ARG A 510 -19.59 39.35 25.03
C ARG A 510 -19.88 40.77 25.51
N ALA A 511 -20.99 41.33 25.01
CA ALA A 511 -21.53 42.61 25.45
C ALA A 511 -21.96 42.52 26.92
#